data_AF-A0A967FGU5-F1
#
_entry.id   AF-A0A967FGU5-F1
#
_cell.length_a   1.000
_cell.length_b   1.000
_cell.length_c   1.000
_cell.angle_alpha   90.00
_cell.angle_beta   90.00
_cell.angle_gamma   90.00
#
_symmetry.space_group_name_H-M   'P 1'
#
loop_
_entity.id
_entity.type
_entity.pdbx_description
1 polymer ?
#
loop_
_entity_poly.entity_id
_entity_poly.type
_entity_poly.pdbx_seq_one_letter_code
_entity_poly.pdbx_strand_id
1 'polypeptide(L)'
;FSRDNPQTLIGFAVMGGIFGEGIDLVGDRLVGAVVVGVGLPGICLERELIKHYFANTQDAGFEYAYLYPGINRVLQAAGRVIRTENDRGVVLLVDQRYAQYQYKTLLREEWDPIRVQNPQQLVDHLMGFWNQK
;
A
#
# COMPACT_ATOMS: atom_id res chain seq x y z
N PHE A 1 8.23 -11.08 16.31
CA PHE A 1 9.17 -10.09 15.75
C PHE A 1 10.34 -9.82 16.72
N SER A 2 11.08 -10.85 17.18
CA SER A 2 12.20 -10.69 18.14
C SER A 2 13.48 -10.17 17.48
N ARG A 3 14.34 -9.49 18.26
CA ARG A 3 15.57 -8.78 17.81
C ARG A 3 16.64 -9.69 17.25
N ASP A 4 16.65 -10.94 17.68
CA ASP A 4 17.69 -11.92 17.37
C ASP A 4 17.19 -13.06 16.50
N ASN A 5 16.18 -12.82 15.63
CA ASN A 5 15.68 -13.86 14.72
C ASN A 5 16.55 -13.94 13.46
N PRO A 6 17.33 -15.01 13.23
CA PRO A 6 18.15 -15.17 12.04
C PRO A 6 17.33 -15.56 10.78
N GLN A 7 16.03 -15.79 10.94
CA GLN A 7 15.16 -16.27 9.87
C GLN A 7 14.30 -15.15 9.28
N THR A 8 14.05 -15.23 7.96
CA THR A 8 13.08 -14.38 7.26
C THR A 8 11.70 -14.53 7.89
N LEU A 9 11.10 -13.42 8.27
CA LEU A 9 9.77 -13.39 8.87
C LEU A 9 8.80 -12.67 7.93
N ILE A 10 7.72 -13.35 7.55
CA ILE A 10 6.63 -12.76 6.77
C ILE A 10 5.42 -12.60 7.69
N GLY A 11 4.95 -11.36 7.82
CA GLY A 11 3.73 -11.04 8.53
C GLY A 11 2.56 -10.88 7.57
N PHE A 12 1.41 -11.46 7.90
CA PHE A 12 0.16 -11.26 7.17
C PHE A 12 -0.77 -10.38 8.01
N ALA A 13 -1.30 -9.32 7.41
CA ALA A 13 -2.26 -8.42 8.04
C ALA A 13 -3.35 -8.03 7.04
N VAL A 14 -4.56 -7.79 7.55
CA VAL A 14 -5.70 -7.33 6.74
C VAL A 14 -5.79 -5.81 6.81
N MET A 15 -5.83 -5.16 5.64
CA MET A 15 -6.02 -3.71 5.55
C MET A 15 -7.39 -3.32 6.10
N GLY A 16 -7.41 -2.44 7.10
CA GLY A 16 -8.65 -1.93 7.73
C GLY A 16 -9.24 -2.81 8.84
N GLY A 17 -8.56 -3.88 9.26
CA GLY A 17 -8.87 -4.57 10.52
C GLY A 17 -8.10 -3.97 11.71
N ILE A 18 -8.46 -4.37 12.94
CA ILE A 18 -7.76 -3.99 14.19
C ILE A 18 -6.23 -4.24 14.15
N PHE A 19 -5.78 -5.17 13.31
CA PHE A 19 -4.36 -5.50 13.10
C PHE A 19 -3.64 -4.57 12.11
N GLY A 20 -4.36 -3.77 11.33
CA GLY A 20 -3.80 -2.83 10.36
C GLY A 20 -3.37 -1.49 10.96
N GLU A 21 -3.85 -1.15 12.15
CA GLU A 21 -3.49 0.10 12.85
C GLU A 21 -2.52 -0.15 14.02
N GLY A 22 -2.69 -1.26 14.76
CA GLY A 22 -1.92 -1.53 16.00
C GLY A 22 -0.67 -2.39 15.86
N ILE A 23 -0.41 -3.04 14.72
CA ILE A 23 0.87 -3.74 14.52
C ILE A 23 1.91 -2.69 14.13
N ASP A 24 2.44 -1.98 15.12
CA ASP A 24 3.71 -1.30 14.96
C ASP A 24 4.77 -2.42 14.80
N LEU A 25 5.25 -2.61 13.58
CA LEU A 25 6.40 -3.48 13.33
C LEU A 25 7.64 -2.70 13.80
N VAL A 26 7.76 -2.57 15.12
CA VAL A 26 8.77 -1.77 15.80
C VAL A 26 10.16 -2.24 15.38
N GLY A 27 10.93 -1.31 14.83
CA GLY A 27 12.37 -1.44 14.55
C GLY A 27 12.72 -1.64 13.07
N ASP A 28 14.00 -1.48 12.75
CA ASP A 28 14.66 -1.40 11.42
C ASP A 28 14.53 -2.64 10.50
N ARG A 29 13.52 -3.49 10.71
CA ARG A 29 13.47 -4.85 10.14
C ARG A 29 12.43 -5.06 9.05
N LEU A 30 11.67 -4.03 8.67
CA LEU A 30 10.75 -4.12 7.54
C LEU A 30 11.44 -3.65 6.26
N VAL A 31 12.08 -4.59 5.59
CA VAL A 31 12.75 -4.37 4.29
C VAL A 31 11.76 -4.28 3.11
N GLY A 32 10.49 -4.59 3.34
CA GLY A 32 9.46 -4.36 2.34
C GLY A 32 8.04 -4.70 2.78
N ALA A 33 7.07 -4.22 2.00
CA ALA A 33 5.65 -4.50 2.18
C ALA A 33 5.03 -4.94 0.85
N VAL A 34 4.12 -5.92 0.91
CA VAL A 34 3.34 -6.35 -0.24
C VAL A 34 1.88 -5.99 0.01
N VAL A 35 1.34 -5.10 -0.80
CA VAL A 35 -0.06 -4.66 -0.73
C VAL A 35 -0.83 -5.36 -1.84
N VAL A 36 -1.72 -6.28 -1.48
CA VAL A 36 -2.57 -7.00 -2.42
C VAL A 36 -3.94 -6.33 -2.48
N GLY A 37 -4.34 -5.86 -3.66
CA GLY A 37 -5.54 -5.06 -3.86
C GLY A 37 -5.32 -3.56 -3.59
N VAL A 38 -6.40 -2.77 -3.66
CA VAL A 38 -6.38 -1.30 -3.46
C VAL A 38 -7.03 -0.84 -2.15
N GLY A 39 -7.26 -1.76 -1.22
CA GLY A 39 -7.72 -1.44 0.15
C GLY A 39 -9.12 -0.84 0.27
N LEU A 40 -9.97 -0.95 -0.76
CA LEU A 40 -11.31 -0.35 -0.75
C LEU A 40 -12.08 -0.76 0.52
N PRO A 41 -12.81 0.18 1.15
CA PRO A 41 -13.76 -0.13 2.21
C PRO A 41 -14.80 -1.16 1.75
N GLY A 42 -15.28 -1.96 2.69
CA GLY A 42 -16.47 -2.79 2.46
C GLY A 42 -17.69 -1.91 2.23
N ILE A 43 -18.67 -2.45 1.50
CA ILE A 43 -19.95 -1.77 1.25
C ILE A 43 -20.72 -1.71 2.57
N CYS A 44 -21.16 -0.51 2.95
CA CYS A 44 -22.05 -0.31 4.08
C CYS A 44 -22.93 0.93 3.89
N LEU A 45 -23.97 1.06 4.71
CA LEU A 45 -24.93 2.16 4.61
C LEU A 45 -24.25 3.53 4.68
N GLU A 46 -23.32 3.71 5.63
CA GLU A 46 -22.57 4.96 5.77
C GLU A 46 -21.80 5.31 4.49
N ARG A 47 -21.16 4.32 3.86
CA ARG A 47 -20.39 4.53 2.62
C ARG A 47 -21.30 4.86 1.43
N GLU A 48 -22.45 4.20 1.31
CA GLU A 48 -23.42 4.54 0.27
C GLU A 48 -24.03 5.94 0.51
N LEU A 49 -24.28 6.35 1.76
CA LEU A 49 -24.73 7.71 2.06
C LEU A 49 -23.70 8.76 1.64
N ILE A 50 -22.42 8.55 1.96
CA ILE A 50 -21.31 9.41 1.52
C ILE A 50 -21.27 9.47 -0.01
N LYS A 51 -21.34 8.31 -0.68
CA LYS A 51 -21.34 8.22 -2.14
C LYS A 51 -22.49 8.99 -2.76
N HIS A 52 -23.72 8.82 -2.25
CA HIS A 52 -24.89 9.54 -2.75
C HIS A 52 -24.78 11.05 -2.55
N TYR A 53 -24.27 11.49 -1.41
CA TYR A 53 -24.06 12.91 -1.13
C TYR A 53 -23.05 13.55 -2.11
N PHE A 54 -21.90 12.90 -2.33
CA PHE A 54 -20.85 13.43 -3.20
C PHE A 54 -21.11 13.19 -4.70
N ALA A 55 -21.92 12.20 -5.06
CA ALA A 55 -22.39 12.03 -6.43
C ALA A 55 -23.24 13.23 -6.88
N ASN A 56 -24.08 13.79 -6.00
CA ASN A 56 -24.95 14.90 -6.36
C ASN A 56 -24.27 16.28 -6.31
N THR A 57 -23.09 16.39 -5.69
CA THR A 57 -22.44 17.69 -5.44
C THR A 57 -21.17 17.91 -6.28
N GLN A 58 -20.45 16.83 -6.62
CA GLN A 58 -19.12 16.93 -7.26
C GLN A 58 -18.88 15.85 -8.33
N ASP A 59 -19.89 15.05 -8.68
CA ASP A 59 -19.76 13.85 -9.54
C ASP A 59 -18.64 12.88 -9.11
N ALA A 60 -18.24 12.92 -7.84
CA ALA A 60 -17.08 12.20 -7.29
C ALA A 60 -17.48 11.23 -6.16
N GLY A 61 -18.71 10.71 -6.19
CA GLY A 61 -19.27 9.90 -5.11
C GLY A 61 -18.45 8.66 -4.79
N PHE A 62 -17.94 7.96 -5.81
CA PHE A 62 -17.11 6.77 -5.62
C PHE A 62 -15.76 7.11 -4.99
N GLU A 63 -15.18 8.24 -5.38
CA GLU A 63 -13.86 8.68 -4.98
C GLU A 63 -13.82 8.94 -3.48
N TYR A 64 -14.79 9.73 -2.99
CA TYR A 64 -14.92 10.08 -1.58
C TYR A 64 -15.31 8.88 -0.70
N ALA A 65 -16.20 8.01 -1.18
CA ALA A 65 -16.67 6.88 -0.38
C ALA A 65 -15.65 5.72 -0.35
N TYR A 66 -14.96 5.45 -1.46
CA TYR A 66 -14.20 4.21 -1.64
C TYR A 66 -12.74 4.43 -2.05
N LEU A 67 -12.47 5.23 -3.09
CA LEU A 67 -11.12 5.35 -3.66
C LEU A 67 -10.14 6.01 -2.69
N TYR A 68 -10.42 7.22 -2.22
CA TYR A 68 -9.51 7.96 -1.33
C TYR A 68 -9.30 7.22 0.00
N PRO A 69 -10.34 6.67 0.66
CA PRO A 69 -10.12 5.83 1.84
C PRO A 69 -9.27 4.59 1.54
N GLY A 70 -9.45 3.96 0.38
CA GLY A 70 -8.65 2.82 -0.05
C GLY A 70 -7.18 3.16 -0.24
N ILE A 71 -6.89 4.21 -1.02
CA ILE A 71 -5.52 4.70 -1.24
C ILE A 71 -4.86 5.13 0.07
N ASN A 72 -5.58 5.80 0.98
CA ASN A 72 -5.03 6.17 2.28
C ASN A 72 -4.52 4.95 3.07
N ARG A 73 -5.23 3.82 3.02
CA ARG A 73 -4.77 2.56 3.65
C ARG A 73 -3.52 2.00 2.96
N VAL A 74 -3.45 2.10 1.64
CA VAL A 74 -2.26 1.70 0.86
C VAL A 74 -1.05 2.55 1.24
N LEU A 75 -1.22 3.87 1.32
CA LEU A 75 -0.17 4.81 1.70
C LEU A 75 0.28 4.59 3.15
N GLN A 76 -0.64 4.30 4.07
CA GLN A 76 -0.32 3.92 5.45
C GLN A 76 0.48 2.62 5.52
N ALA A 77 0.10 1.60 4.74
CA ALA A 77 0.82 0.34 4.69
C ALA A 77 2.25 0.50 4.15
N ALA A 78 2.41 1.30 3.10
CA ALA A 78 3.71 1.63 2.53
C ALA A 78 4.57 2.50 3.45
N GLY A 79 3.97 3.46 4.16
CA GLY A 79 4.65 4.30 5.16
C GLY A 79 5.20 3.53 6.36
N ARG A 80 4.85 2.25 6.50
CA ARG A 80 5.50 1.36 7.48
C ARG A 80 6.91 0.93 7.05
N VAL A 81 7.22 0.96 5.75
CA VAL A 81 8.51 0.53 5.18
C VAL A 81 9.57 1.62 5.32
N ILE A 82 9.20 2.88 5.10
CA ILE A 82 10.10 4.03 5.18
C ILE A 82 9.60 4.98 6.28
N ARG A 83 10.29 5.02 7.42
CA ARG A 83 9.96 5.87 8.59
C ARG A 83 11.03 6.92 8.88
N THR A 84 12.28 6.62 8.54
CA THR A 84 13.42 7.55 8.68
C THR A 84 14.11 7.76 7.33
N GLU A 85 14.92 8.81 7.23
CA GLU A 85 15.75 9.10 6.05
C GLU A 85 16.81 8.02 5.74
N ASN A 86 17.11 7.15 6.71
CA ASN A 86 18.06 6.05 6.56
C ASN A 86 17.36 4.72 6.22
N ASP A 87 16.03 4.68 6.24
CA ASP A 87 15.28 3.46 5.96
C ASP A 87 15.32 3.16 4.47
N ARG A 88 15.59 1.90 4.15
CA ARG A 88 15.58 1.38 2.79
C ARG A 88 14.65 0.18 2.70
N GLY A 89 13.72 0.21 1.75
CA GLY A 89 12.84 -0.93 1.51
C GLY A 89 12.04 -0.82 0.23
N VAL A 90 11.31 -1.89 -0.07
CA VAL A 90 10.52 -2.03 -1.30
C VAL A 90 9.05 -2.21 -0.98
N VAL A 91 8.18 -1.48 -1.69
CA VAL A 91 6.73 -1.67 -1.64
C VAL A 91 6.28 -2.31 -2.95
N LEU A 92 5.65 -3.48 -2.87
CA LEU A 92 5.06 -4.17 -4.01
C LEU A 92 3.54 -3.98 -3.99
N LEU A 93 3.00 -3.34 -5.02
CA LEU A 93 1.57 -3.14 -5.22
C LEU A 93 1.02 -4.18 -6.20
N VAL A 94 0.13 -5.05 -5.73
CA VAL A 94 -0.42 -6.17 -6.51
C VAL A 94 -1.89 -5.90 -6.80
N ASP A 95 -2.15 -5.11 -7.83
CA ASP A 95 -3.48 -4.93 -8.45
C ASP A 95 -3.33 -4.22 -9.81
N GLN A 96 -4.08 -4.61 -10.82
CA GLN A 96 -4.08 -3.93 -12.13
C GLN A 96 -4.60 -2.48 -12.04
N ARG A 97 -5.41 -2.16 -11.04
CA ARG A 97 -5.99 -0.83 -10.84
C ARG A 97 -4.92 0.24 -10.62
N TYR A 98 -3.77 -0.09 -10.02
CA TYR A 98 -2.67 0.86 -9.86
C TYR A 98 -2.10 1.40 -11.18
N ALA A 99 -2.33 0.71 -12.30
CA ALA A 99 -1.96 1.18 -13.63
C ALA A 99 -2.99 2.14 -14.25
N GLN A 100 -4.20 2.23 -13.69
CA GLN A 100 -5.24 3.14 -14.17
C GLN A 100 -4.95 4.56 -13.69
N TYR A 101 -5.21 5.55 -14.55
CA TYR A 101 -4.93 6.96 -14.28
C TYR A 101 -5.45 7.41 -12.91
N GLN A 102 -6.72 7.10 -12.59
CA GLN A 102 -7.39 7.46 -11.34
C GLN A 102 -6.71 6.96 -10.06
N TYR A 103 -5.98 5.84 -10.11
CA TYR A 103 -5.23 5.31 -8.96
C TYR A 103 -3.79 5.82 -8.98
N LYS A 104 -3.17 5.85 -10.17
CA LYS A 104 -1.77 6.23 -10.34
C LYS A 104 -1.51 7.66 -9.86
N THR A 105 -2.42 8.60 -10.15
CA THR A 105 -2.29 10.01 -9.74
C THR A 105 -2.47 10.25 -8.25
N LEU A 106 -3.00 9.26 -7.51
CA LEU A 106 -3.19 9.34 -6.07
C LEU A 106 -2.03 8.73 -5.28
N LEU A 107 -1.12 8.04 -5.96
CA LEU A 107 0.15 7.62 -5.37
C LEU A 107 1.10 8.82 -5.29
N ARG A 108 2.03 8.76 -4.35
CA ARG A 108 3.07 9.79 -4.18
C ARG A 108 3.92 9.91 -5.44
N GLU A 109 4.16 11.15 -5.89
CA GLU A 109 4.94 11.42 -7.12
C GLU A 109 6.36 10.86 -7.01
N GLU A 110 6.92 10.82 -5.80
CA GLU A 110 8.29 10.37 -5.53
C GLU A 110 8.47 8.85 -5.66
N TRP A 111 7.39 8.07 -5.75
CA TRP A 111 7.48 6.60 -5.75
C TRP A 111 7.78 6.00 -7.13
N ASP A 112 7.51 6.73 -8.22
CA ASP A 112 7.64 6.28 -9.61
C ASP A 112 7.55 4.76 -9.81
N PRO A 113 6.37 4.15 -9.62
CA PRO A 113 6.25 2.70 -9.49
C PRO A 113 6.64 1.97 -10.78
N ILE A 114 7.62 1.07 -10.68
CA ILE A 114 8.08 0.22 -11.78
C ILE A 114 7.04 -0.88 -12.03
N ARG A 115 6.57 -0.98 -13.28
CA ARG A 115 5.64 -2.04 -13.67
C ARG A 115 6.41 -3.35 -13.91
N VAL A 116 6.06 -4.36 -13.13
CA VAL A 116 6.61 -5.71 -13.25
C VAL A 116 5.61 -6.63 -13.96
N GLN A 117 6.05 -7.34 -15.00
CA GLN A 117 5.17 -8.19 -15.81
C GLN A 117 5.25 -9.68 -15.44
N ASN A 118 6.36 -10.10 -14.82
CA ASN A 118 6.59 -11.51 -14.47
C ASN A 118 7.51 -11.63 -13.23
N PRO A 119 7.56 -12.82 -12.59
CA PRO A 119 8.38 -13.03 -11.41
C PRO A 119 9.88 -12.80 -11.64
N GLN A 120 10.41 -13.09 -12.83
CA GLN A 120 11.83 -12.90 -13.11
C GLN A 120 12.21 -11.42 -13.05
N GLN A 121 11.43 -10.55 -13.71
CA GLN A 121 11.61 -9.10 -13.63
C GLN A 121 11.55 -8.58 -12.19
N LEU A 122 10.66 -9.15 -11.35
CA LEU A 122 10.61 -8.78 -9.93
C LEU A 122 11.93 -9.07 -9.24
N VAL A 123 12.46 -10.29 -9.43
CA VAL A 123 13.72 -10.71 -8.83
C VAL A 123 14.87 -9.83 -9.32
N ASP A 124 14.94 -9.54 -10.62
CA ASP A 124 15.99 -8.70 -11.21
C ASP A 124 15.95 -7.27 -10.64
N HIS A 125 14.77 -6.67 -10.53
CA HIS A 125 14.61 -5.34 -9.93
C HIS A 125 14.94 -5.31 -8.44
N LEU A 126 14.53 -6.34 -7.68
CA LEU A 126 14.87 -6.45 -6.26
C LEU A 126 16.37 -6.61 -6.05
N MET A 127 17.03 -7.48 -6.83
CA MET A 127 18.48 -7.65 -6.76
C MET A 127 19.21 -6.36 -7.12
N GLY A 128 18.78 -5.67 -8.19
CA GLY A 128 19.33 -4.36 -8.56
C GLY A 128 19.15 -3.32 -7.46
N PHE A 129 17.96 -3.26 -6.86
CA PHE A 129 17.68 -2.37 -5.75
C PHE A 129 18.59 -2.66 -4.57
N TRP A 130 18.73 -3.89 -4.09
CA TRP A 130 19.54 -4.18 -2.89
C TRP A 130 21.05 -4.14 -3.10
N ASN A 131 21.52 -4.33 -4.34
CA ASN A 131 22.95 -4.31 -4.66
C ASN A 131 23.50 -2.89 -4.92
N GLN A 132 22.64 -1.90 -5.14
CA GLN A 132 23.07 -0.50 -5.19
C GLN A 132 23.50 -0.06 -3.79
N LYS A 133 24.72 0.47 -3.63
CA LYS A 133 25.20 1.00 -2.34
C LYS A 133 24.55 2.33 -2.00
#